data_AF-A0A4Y2WJS7-F1
#
_entry.id   AF-A0A4Y2WJS7-F1
#
_cell.length_a   1.000
_cell.length_b   1.000
_cell.length_c   1.000
_cell.angle_alpha   90.00
_cell.angle_beta   90.00
_cell.angle_gamma   90.00
#
_symmetry.space_group_name_H-M   'P 1'
#
loop_
_entity.id
_entity.type
_entity.pdbx_description
1 polymer ?
#
loop_
_entity_poly.entity_id
_entity_poly.type
_entity_poly.pdbx_seq_one_letter_code
_entity_poly.pdbx_strand_id
1 'polypeptide(L)'
;VLKHHIIPHTVCLPAVIDTHKMKNVDGHRLELSCNQSGVYVEGAKVAKDQIVGQNGVISVISKVLIPDRARSVMSLLIGRPQVSTFNRLLKKSGVESYLNKPNITVTVFAPSNFAFNQMPEEEFSLLDEDQRLNKKMFFFNLFIFNIYGKNVE
;
A
#
# COMPACT_ATOMS: atom_id res chain seq x y z
N VAL A 1 7.46 11.36 5.49
CA VAL A 1 6.05 11.77 5.69
C VAL A 1 5.79 13.21 5.27
N LEU A 2 6.49 14.22 5.81
CA LEU A 2 6.22 15.63 5.50
C LEU A 2 6.36 15.99 4.00
N LYS A 3 7.40 15.53 3.32
CA LYS A 3 7.55 15.71 1.87
C LYS A 3 6.37 15.14 1.05
N HIS A 4 5.65 14.16 1.60
CA HIS A 4 4.47 13.58 0.96
C HIS A 4 3.26 14.52 1.00
N HIS A 5 3.30 15.59 1.80
CA HIS A 5 2.22 16.58 1.91
C HIS A 5 2.43 17.81 1.03
N ILE A 6 3.55 17.91 0.30
CA ILE A 6 3.93 19.12 -0.44
C ILE A 6 3.87 18.83 -1.94
N ILE A 7 3.05 19.56 -2.67
CA ILE A 7 2.97 19.53 -4.13
C ILE A 7 3.68 20.79 -4.66
N PRO A 8 4.56 20.68 -5.66
CA PRO A 8 5.28 21.84 -6.22
C PRO A 8 4.40 22.72 -7.14
N HIS A 9 3.08 22.64 -6.99
CA HIS A 9 2.07 23.34 -7.80
C HIS A 9 0.88 23.73 -6.93
N THR A 10 0.29 24.89 -7.21
CA THR A 10 -0.98 25.30 -6.60
C THR A 10 -2.12 24.47 -7.17
N VAL A 11 -3.01 23.99 -6.29
CA VAL A 11 -4.21 23.25 -6.68
C VAL A 11 -5.44 24.14 -6.51
N CYS A 12 -6.15 24.37 -7.60
CA CYS A 12 -7.47 24.99 -7.59
C CYS A 12 -8.51 23.92 -7.24
N LEU A 13 -9.01 23.90 -5.99
CA LEU A 13 -9.95 22.85 -5.55
C LEU A 13 -11.22 22.73 -6.39
N PRO A 14 -11.86 23.84 -6.84
CA PRO A 14 -13.03 23.75 -7.72
C PRO A 14 -12.76 23.06 -9.07
N ALA A 15 -11.50 23.04 -9.53
CA ALA A 15 -11.13 22.36 -10.77
C ALA A 15 -10.96 20.83 -10.60
N VAL A 16 -10.93 20.33 -9.35
CA VAL A 16 -10.88 18.90 -9.08
C VAL A 16 -12.30 18.33 -9.18
N ILE A 17 -12.70 17.98 -10.41
CA ILE A 17 -14.03 17.42 -10.71
C ILE A 17 -14.01 15.90 -10.89
N ASP A 18 -12.83 15.30 -11.01
CA ASP A 18 -12.59 13.86 -11.11
C ASP A 18 -11.23 13.52 -10.48
N THR A 19 -10.79 12.27 -10.62
CA THR A 19 -9.53 11.72 -10.13
C THR A 19 -8.35 12.33 -10.88
N HIS A 20 -7.48 13.01 -10.15
CA HIS A 20 -6.25 13.62 -10.66
C HIS A 20 -5.03 13.06 -9.93
N LYS A 21 -3.93 12.86 -10.65
CA LYS A 21 -2.66 12.41 -10.07
C LYS A 21 -1.59 13.46 -10.24
N MET A 22 -0.96 13.87 -9.14
CA MET A 22 0.07 14.92 -9.13
C MET A 22 1.31 14.42 -8.41
N LYS A 23 2.49 14.82 -8.88
CA LYS A 23 3.73 14.53 -8.17
C LYS A 23 3.89 15.46 -6.97
N ASN A 24 4.25 14.91 -5.83
CA ASN A 24 4.73 15.69 -4.69
C ASN A 24 6.23 16.02 -4.86
N VAL A 25 6.80 16.78 -3.93
CA VAL A 25 8.22 17.17 -3.93
C VAL A 25 9.20 15.99 -3.76
N ASP A 26 8.70 14.81 -3.43
CA ASP A 26 9.46 13.56 -3.32
C ASP A 26 9.32 12.70 -4.59
N GLY A 27 8.68 13.22 -5.64
CA GLY A 27 8.45 12.55 -6.92
C GLY A 27 7.32 11.52 -6.92
N HIS A 28 6.69 11.26 -5.78
CA HIS A 28 5.58 10.32 -5.65
C HIS A 28 4.26 10.92 -6.11
N ARG A 29 3.40 10.10 -6.71
CA ARG A 29 2.07 10.54 -7.16
C ARG A 29 1.10 10.52 -5.97
N LEU A 30 0.55 11.68 -5.66
CA LEU A 30 -0.66 11.83 -4.85
C LEU A 30 -1.88 11.76 -5.75
N GLU A 31 -2.91 11.07 -5.27
CA GLU A 31 -4.22 11.03 -5.92
C GLU A 31 -5.16 12.01 -5.22
N LEU A 32 -5.69 12.95 -6.00
CA LEU A 32 -6.79 13.82 -5.62
C LEU A 32 -8.07 13.28 -6.25
N SER A 33 -9.17 13.32 -5.52
CA SER A 33 -10.48 12.91 -6.02
C SER A 33 -11.57 13.82 -5.48
N CYS A 34 -12.72 13.82 -6.15
CA CYS A 34 -13.88 14.60 -5.76
C CYS A 34 -15.11 13.71 -5.72
N ASN A 35 -15.93 13.88 -4.68
CA ASN A 35 -17.23 13.26 -4.57
C ASN A 35 -18.24 14.25 -3.99
N GLN A 36 -19.48 13.81 -3.72
CA GLN A 36 -20.55 14.65 -3.18
C GLN A 36 -20.21 15.35 -1.85
N SER A 37 -19.27 14.81 -1.08
CA SER A 37 -18.82 15.36 0.20
C SER A 37 -17.67 16.36 0.09
N GLY A 38 -17.06 16.51 -1.09
CA GLY A 38 -15.97 17.46 -1.38
C GLY A 38 -14.74 16.81 -2.02
N VAL A 39 -13.62 17.53 -1.94
CA VAL A 39 -12.32 17.10 -2.47
C VAL A 39 -11.54 16.30 -1.43
N TYR A 40 -10.80 15.29 -1.89
CA TYR A 40 -9.98 14.40 -1.09
C TYR A 40 -8.58 14.26 -1.68
N VAL A 41 -7.57 14.04 -0.84
CA VAL A 41 -6.22 13.63 -1.22
C VAL A 41 -5.88 12.33 -0.51
N GLU A 42 -5.67 11.22 -1.23
CA GLU A 42 -5.48 9.87 -0.66
C GLU A 42 -6.53 9.51 0.42
N GLY A 43 -7.78 9.94 0.20
CA GLY A 43 -8.90 9.76 1.12
C GLY A 43 -8.88 10.66 2.36
N ALA A 44 -7.98 11.64 2.45
CA ALA A 44 -8.05 12.72 3.45
C ALA A 44 -8.93 13.84 2.90
N LYS A 45 -9.98 14.23 3.64
CA LYS A 45 -10.90 15.29 3.21
C LYS A 45 -10.18 16.63 3.26
N VAL A 46 -10.26 17.40 2.19
CA VAL A 46 -9.72 18.76 2.11
C VAL A 46 -10.79 19.74 2.59
N ALA A 47 -10.39 20.67 3.46
CA ALA A 47 -11.23 21.80 3.84
C ALA A 47 -11.57 22.64 2.61
N LYS A 48 -12.79 23.20 2.57
CA LYS A 48 -13.22 24.06 1.45
C LYS A 48 -12.40 25.34 1.37
N ASP A 49 -12.05 25.89 2.54
CA ASP A 49 -11.33 27.15 2.63
C ASP A 49 -9.83 26.93 2.42
N GLN A 50 -9.26 27.72 1.52
CA GLN A 50 -7.84 27.73 1.22
C GLN A 50 -7.20 29.01 1.77
N ILE A 51 -6.05 28.87 2.41
CA ILE A 51 -5.26 30.03 2.88
C ILE A 51 -4.24 30.35 1.80
N VAL A 52 -4.39 31.52 1.17
CA VAL A 52 -3.54 31.95 0.05
C VAL A 52 -2.40 32.81 0.58
N GLY A 53 -1.17 32.46 0.19
CA GLY A 53 0.03 33.25 0.42
C GLY A 53 0.64 33.74 -0.89
N GLN A 54 1.73 34.52 -0.79
CA GLN A 54 2.40 35.09 -1.97
C GLN A 54 3.04 34.04 -2.88
N ASN A 55 3.38 32.87 -2.34
CA ASN A 55 4.14 31.82 -3.01
C ASN A 55 3.45 30.46 -3.02
N GLY A 56 2.16 30.39 -2.66
CA GLY A 56 1.44 29.13 -2.63
C GLY A 56 0.12 29.19 -1.87
N VAL A 57 -0.45 28.00 -1.66
CA VAL A 57 -1.75 27.82 -1.00
C VAL A 57 -1.65 26.70 0.04
N ILE A 58 -2.18 26.96 1.23
CA ILE A 58 -2.31 25.95 2.28
C ILE A 58 -3.75 25.43 2.25
N SER A 59 -3.89 24.11 2.14
CA SER A 59 -5.17 23.41 2.26
C SER A 59 -5.13 22.52 3.49
N VAL A 60 -6.07 22.71 4.42
CA VAL A 60 -6.18 21.87 5.62
C VAL A 60 -6.81 20.54 5.25
N ILE A 61 -6.26 19.43 5.76
CA ILE A 61 -6.76 18.08 5.49
C ILE A 61 -7.14 17.35 6.78
N SER A 62 -8.07 16.40 6.68
CA SER A 62 -8.64 15.71 7.84
C SER A 62 -7.73 14.64 8.47
N LYS A 63 -6.66 14.22 7.80
CA LYS A 63 -5.70 13.22 8.30
C LYS A 63 -4.33 13.36 7.63
N VAL A 64 -3.30 12.88 8.31
CA VAL A 64 -1.92 12.83 7.80
C VAL A 64 -1.83 11.88 6.59
N LEU A 65 -1.16 12.32 5.53
CA LEU A 65 -0.83 11.51 4.36
C LEU A 65 0.37 10.61 4.68
N ILE A 66 0.10 9.32 4.89
CA ILE A 66 1.13 8.32 5.16
C ILE A 66 1.49 7.59 3.87
N PRO A 67 2.67 7.87 3.27
CA PRO A 67 3.08 7.20 2.04
C PRO A 67 3.29 5.71 2.29
N ASP A 68 3.08 4.88 1.26
CA ASP A 68 3.21 3.41 1.35
C ASP A 68 4.58 2.96 1.87
N ARG A 69 5.65 3.66 1.51
CA ARG A 69 7.02 3.39 1.99
C ARG A 69 7.22 3.61 3.51
N ALA A 70 6.29 4.28 4.17
CA ALA A 70 6.28 4.44 5.63
C ALA A 70 5.35 3.42 6.33
N ARG A 71 4.73 2.51 5.58
CA ARG A 71 3.85 1.46 6.11
C ARG A 71 4.60 0.14 6.21
N SER A 72 4.18 -0.72 7.13
CA SER A 72 4.67 -2.10 7.19
C SER A 72 4.12 -2.91 6.01
N VAL A 73 4.82 -4.00 5.65
CA VAL A 73 4.36 -4.94 4.62
C VAL A 73 2.97 -5.48 4.95
N MET A 74 2.69 -5.80 6.22
CA MET A 74 1.37 -6.24 6.66
C MET A 74 0.29 -5.17 6.42
N SER A 75 0.57 -3.90 6.73
CA SER A 75 -0.37 -2.80 6.46
C SER A 75 -0.67 -2.66 4.96
N LEU A 76 0.35 -2.84 4.11
CA LEU A 76 0.18 -2.82 2.65
C LEU A 76 -0.64 -4.00 2.14
N LEU A 77 -0.44 -5.22 2.67
CA LEU A 77 -1.21 -6.41 2.33
C LEU A 77 -2.69 -6.27 2.72
N ILE A 78 -2.97 -5.72 3.90
CA ILE A 78 -4.35 -5.46 4.36
C ILE A 78 -5.07 -4.46 3.45
N GLY A 79 -4.37 -3.41 3.02
CA GLY A 79 -4.94 -2.36 2.17
C GLY A 79 -5.11 -2.73 0.69
N ARG A 80 -4.89 -3.99 0.29
CA ARG A 80 -4.89 -4.43 -1.11
C ARG A 80 -5.85 -5.61 -1.33
N PRO A 81 -7.12 -5.34 -1.67
CA PRO A 81 -8.14 -6.39 -1.86
C PRO A 81 -7.75 -7.46 -2.89
N GLN A 82 -6.95 -7.11 -3.89
CA GLN A 82 -6.50 -8.03 -4.94
C GLN A 82 -5.58 -9.16 -4.46
N VAL A 83 -5.03 -9.06 -3.24
CA VAL A 83 -4.20 -10.11 -2.59
C VAL A 83 -4.85 -10.62 -1.29
N SER A 84 -6.17 -10.49 -1.14
CA SER A 84 -6.87 -10.85 0.09
C SER A 84 -6.74 -12.34 0.45
N THR A 85 -6.76 -13.24 -0.55
CA THR A 85 -6.58 -14.69 -0.32
C THR A 85 -5.18 -14.98 0.23
N PHE A 86 -4.14 -14.36 -0.35
CA PHE A 86 -2.78 -14.48 0.16
C PHE A 86 -2.66 -14.00 1.61
N ASN A 87 -3.23 -12.82 1.93
CA ASN A 87 -3.23 -12.29 3.28
C ASN A 87 -3.92 -13.23 4.29
N ARG A 88 -5.04 -13.87 3.89
CA ARG A 88 -5.73 -14.87 4.72
C ARG A 88 -4.82 -16.07 5.02
N LEU A 89 -4.19 -16.66 4.00
CA LEU A 89 -3.29 -17.81 4.17
C LEU A 89 -2.05 -17.45 5.01
N LEU A 90 -1.54 -16.23 4.87
CA LEU A 90 -0.44 -15.71 5.67
C LEU A 90 -0.80 -15.67 7.16
N LYS A 91 -1.99 -15.18 7.49
CA LYS A 91 -2.51 -15.18 8.86
C LYS A 91 -2.71 -16.60 9.39
N LYS A 92 -3.34 -17.47 8.59
CA LYS A 92 -3.57 -18.89 8.96
C LYS A 92 -2.26 -19.63 9.22
N SER A 93 -1.21 -19.35 8.45
CA SER A 93 0.13 -19.97 8.62
C SER A 93 0.93 -19.44 9.81
N GLY A 94 0.50 -18.37 10.48
CA GLY A 94 1.23 -17.73 11.58
C GLY A 94 2.49 -16.96 11.14
N VAL A 95 2.64 -16.73 9.83
CA VAL A 95 3.76 -16.00 9.23
C VAL A 95 3.72 -14.50 9.55
N GLU A 96 2.55 -13.97 9.88
CA GLU A 96 2.37 -12.56 10.24
C GLU A 96 3.34 -12.13 11.35
N SER A 97 3.60 -13.01 12.32
CA SER A 97 4.57 -12.78 13.38
C SER A 97 5.99 -12.56 12.86
N TYR A 98 6.37 -13.16 11.73
CA TYR A 98 7.65 -12.90 11.08
C TYR A 98 7.65 -11.52 10.40
N LEU A 99 6.59 -11.18 9.66
CA LEU A 99 6.48 -9.89 8.96
C LEU A 99 6.32 -8.68 9.89
N ASN A 100 5.90 -8.90 11.14
CA ASN A 100 5.79 -7.86 12.16
C ASN A 100 7.07 -7.68 12.99
N LYS A 101 8.13 -8.46 12.73
CA LYS A 101 9.41 -8.27 13.44
C LYS A 101 9.99 -6.89 13.12
N PRO A 102 10.51 -6.16 14.12
CA PRO A 102 11.20 -4.89 13.86
C PRO A 102 12.47 -5.15 13.02
N ASN A 103 12.86 -4.14 12.24
CA ASN A 103 14.13 -4.12 11.50
C ASN A 103 14.34 -5.28 10.50
N ILE A 104 13.26 -5.84 9.95
CA ILE A 104 13.37 -6.79 8.83
C ILE A 104 13.31 -6.05 7.49
N THR A 105 14.09 -6.54 6.53
CA THR A 105 14.00 -6.15 5.13
C THR A 105 13.59 -7.37 4.33
N VAL A 106 12.45 -7.29 3.65
CA VAL A 106 11.84 -8.42 2.94
C VAL A 106 11.24 -7.98 1.62
N THR A 107 11.26 -8.89 0.65
CA THR A 107 10.48 -8.79 -0.59
C THR A 107 9.41 -9.87 -0.54
N VAL A 108 8.14 -9.48 -0.70
CA VAL A 108 7.00 -10.42 -0.70
C VAL A 108 6.38 -10.48 -2.08
N PHE A 109 6.49 -11.64 -2.72
CA PHE A 109 5.76 -11.95 -3.95
C PHE A 109 4.38 -12.50 -3.56
N ALA A 110 3.37 -11.62 -3.55
CA ALA A 110 1.99 -11.97 -3.18
C ALA A 110 1.18 -12.35 -4.43
N PRO A 111 0.73 -13.62 -4.58
CA PRO A 111 -0.19 -14.00 -5.65
C PRO A 111 -1.51 -13.23 -5.52
N SER A 112 -2.08 -12.87 -6.67
CA SER A 112 -3.40 -12.25 -6.72
C SER A 112 -4.50 -13.28 -6.44
N ASN A 113 -5.69 -12.80 -6.10
CA ASN A 113 -6.87 -13.67 -5.99
C ASN A 113 -7.14 -14.42 -7.32
N PHE A 114 -6.86 -13.77 -8.46
CA PHE A 114 -6.95 -14.42 -9.77
C PHE A 114 -6.00 -15.62 -9.87
N ALA A 115 -4.76 -15.50 -9.40
CA ALA A 115 -3.80 -16.61 -9.43
C ALA A 115 -4.30 -17.82 -8.61
N PHE A 116 -4.89 -17.59 -7.44
CA PHE A 116 -5.50 -18.67 -6.65
C PHE A 116 -6.72 -19.29 -7.35
N ASN A 117 -7.53 -18.49 -8.05
CA ASN A 117 -8.70 -19.01 -8.78
C ASN A 117 -8.33 -19.87 -10.01
N GLN A 118 -7.08 -19.79 -10.49
CA GLN A 118 -6.58 -20.66 -11.57
C GLN A 118 -5.98 -21.97 -11.05
N MET A 119 -5.83 -22.12 -9.74
CA MET A 119 -5.28 -23.31 -9.12
C MET A 119 -6.36 -24.41 -9.05
N PRO A 120 -6.01 -25.70 -9.24
CA PRO A 120 -6.95 -26.79 -9.02
C PRO A 120 -7.53 -26.75 -7.60
N GLU A 121 -8.84 -26.99 -7.47
CA GLU A 121 -9.55 -26.88 -6.18
C GLU A 121 -8.97 -27.83 -5.11
N GLU A 122 -8.58 -29.03 -5.50
CA GLU A 122 -7.92 -30.00 -4.61
C GLU A 122 -6.60 -29.45 -4.05
N GLU A 123 -5.75 -28.88 -4.90
CA GLU A 123 -4.49 -28.30 -4.47
C GLU A 123 -4.72 -27.08 -3.57
N PHE A 124 -5.69 -26.23 -3.91
CA PHE A 124 -6.04 -25.08 -3.08
C PHE A 124 -6.60 -25.50 -1.72
N SER A 125 -7.40 -26.56 -1.67
CA SER A 125 -7.97 -27.10 -0.43
C SER A 125 -6.87 -27.65 0.47
N LEU A 126 -5.94 -28.43 -0.08
CA LEU A 126 -4.75 -28.91 0.62
C LEU A 126 -3.91 -27.77 1.18
N LEU A 127 -3.73 -26.72 0.36
CA LEU A 127 -3.03 -25.52 0.78
C LEU A 127 -3.79 -24.84 1.93
N ASP A 128 -5.08 -24.54 1.77
CA ASP A 128 -5.85 -23.82 2.79
C ASP A 128 -5.87 -24.60 4.11
N GLU A 129 -6.10 -25.91 4.10
CA GLU A 129 -6.18 -26.76 5.30
C GLU A 129 -4.83 -26.95 6.00
N ASP A 130 -3.75 -27.22 5.28
CA ASP A 130 -2.45 -27.54 5.88
C ASP A 130 -1.63 -26.28 6.17
N GLN A 131 -1.59 -25.92 7.46
CA GLN A 131 -0.79 -24.80 7.96
C GLN A 131 0.72 -24.93 7.60
N ARG A 132 1.26 -26.15 7.55
CA ARG A 132 2.67 -26.41 7.21
C ARG A 132 2.92 -26.16 5.72
N LEU A 133 2.02 -26.59 4.84
CA LEU A 133 2.11 -26.32 3.40
C LEU A 133 1.99 -24.82 3.12
N ASN A 134 1.02 -24.15 3.75
CA ASN A 134 0.89 -22.69 3.68
C ASN A 134 2.18 -21.96 4.09
N LYS A 135 2.76 -22.39 5.22
CA LYS A 135 4.01 -21.82 5.73
C LYS A 135 5.17 -22.05 4.77
N LYS A 136 5.30 -23.26 4.20
CA LYS A 136 6.32 -23.59 3.18
C LYS A 136 6.17 -22.74 1.92
N MET A 137 4.95 -22.63 1.38
CA MET A 137 4.67 -21.78 0.21
C MET A 137 5.08 -20.33 0.48
N PHE A 138 4.76 -19.80 1.65
CA PHE A 138 5.16 -18.45 2.00
C PHE A 138 6.69 -18.30 2.02
N PHE A 139 7.41 -19.20 2.69
CA PHE A 139 8.86 -19.10 2.73
C PHE A 139 9.48 -19.28 1.34
N PHE A 140 8.93 -20.13 0.48
CA PHE A 140 9.37 -20.22 -0.92
C PHE A 140 9.21 -18.87 -1.65
N ASN A 141 8.06 -18.21 -1.52
CA ASN A 141 7.81 -16.88 -2.07
C ASN A 141 8.68 -15.78 -1.44
N LEU A 142 9.21 -15.97 -0.23
CA LEU A 142 10.14 -15.05 0.44
C LEU A 142 11.61 -15.29 0.03
N PHE A 143 11.98 -16.56 -0.23
CA PHE A 143 13.38 -16.99 -0.38
C PHE A 143 14.04 -16.62 -1.72
N ILE A 144 13.31 -16.04 -2.67
CA ILE A 144 13.84 -15.68 -4.00
C ILE A 144 15.01 -14.65 -3.93
N PHE A 145 15.29 -13.97 -2.80
CA PHE A 145 16.37 -12.97 -2.74
C PHE A 145 17.36 -13.02 -1.57
N ASN A 146 17.29 -13.97 -0.62
CA ASN A 146 18.40 -14.13 0.33
C ASN A 146 19.69 -14.66 -0.35
N ILE A 147 19.60 -15.07 -1.62
CA ILE A 147 20.72 -15.54 -2.44
C ILE A 147 21.41 -14.38 -3.20
N TYR A 148 20.73 -13.27 -3.51
CA TYR A 148 21.30 -12.17 -4.30
C TYR A 148 21.71 -10.93 -3.48
N GLY A 149 21.41 -10.88 -2.18
CA GLY A 149 21.72 -9.73 -1.32
C GLY A 149 23.04 -9.80 -0.55
N LYS A 150 23.83 -10.87 -0.72
CA LYS A 150 25.06 -11.10 0.08
C LYS A 150 26.38 -10.89 -0.66
N ASN A 151 26.38 -10.16 -1.78
CA ASN A 151 27.61 -9.71 -2.45
C ASN A 151 27.41 -8.36 -3.12
N VAL A 152 27.59 -7.28 -2.35
CA VAL A 152 28.32 -6.09 -2.84
C VAL A 152 29.01 -5.52 -1.60
N GLU A 153 30.31 -5.80 -1.48
CA GLU A 153 31.24 -5.04 -0.62
C GLU A 153 31.40 -3.62 -1.16
#